data_AF-A0A0S4JQQ9-F1
#
_entry.id   AF-A0A0S4JQQ9-F1
#
_cell.length_a   1.000
_cell.length_b   1.000
_cell.length_c   1.000
_cell.angle_alpha   90.00
_cell.angle_beta   90.00
_cell.angle_gamma   90.00
#
_symmetry.space_group_name_H-M   'P 1'
#
loop_
_entity.id
_entity.type
_entity.pdbx_description
1 polymer ?
#
loop_
_entity_poly.entity_id
_entity_poly.type
_entity_poly.pdbx_seq_one_letter_code
_entity_poly.pdbx_strand_id
1 'polypeptide(L)'
;MKKSATAERKRSRDESTTKETANSSIDVTSSDEVLAPMTASAARLMWLEAASAESLNAVETFYKSQMSVLKAKRGSGTRLTPEEIDVRNRLIMLLMQSGRSEQCVVGLTQLGCKVRLASCVLNYTLPLPRQPSVLSSVQAPCIAADGAVPTKAFAALQAALGPLTAAYWTAHDYSVEPPSPYFSFVLPTTPSLLAGTDESCGPLGALIASVYQLGCRRFGDERMKKVHYAELWGHNRPHASGHQLHYDSDDEGRDGIRNPIVSSVLFLLGDVGGPTLVTTQRLADKQLCEHGWLCYPKEGRTLVFDGSVLHGVIPGRGVSPCVGQRRVTVMVALWETIQVRNGDGPGSARPFPSTTPKAQWVRDLTTYPKGVKASSPIDVTTLDVATPEELPQVWERVDGSPVPHGDPICRYDEVYQGF
;
A
#
# COMPACT_ATOMS: atom_id res chain seq x y z
N MET A 1 -10.23 59.70 23.14
CA MET A 1 -9.02 59.87 22.31
C MET A 1 -9.09 58.88 21.13
N LYS A 2 -9.11 59.43 19.89
CA LYS A 2 -8.68 58.89 18.57
C LYS A 2 -8.96 57.41 18.21
N LYS A 3 -9.95 57.13 17.34
CA LYS A 3 -9.91 56.95 15.84
C LYS A 3 -9.35 55.56 15.44
N SER A 4 -10.13 54.58 14.94
CA SER A 4 -10.81 54.43 13.63
C SER A 4 -9.95 54.73 12.39
N ALA A 5 -9.70 53.71 11.56
CA ALA A 5 -9.66 53.81 10.10
C ALA A 5 -9.50 52.44 9.41
N THR A 6 -10.54 52.04 8.69
CA THR A 6 -10.60 51.10 7.57
C THR A 6 -9.87 51.67 6.35
N ALA A 7 -9.25 50.85 5.51
CA ALA A 7 -8.86 51.26 4.16
C ALA A 7 -8.82 50.08 3.17
N GLU A 8 -9.91 49.96 2.41
CA GLU A 8 -10.01 49.34 1.09
C GLU A 8 -9.04 50.00 0.10
N ARG A 9 -8.42 49.20 -0.78
CA ARG A 9 -7.79 49.69 -2.02
C ARG A 9 -8.29 48.88 -3.22
N LYS A 10 -9.30 49.44 -3.89
CA LYS A 10 -9.56 49.25 -5.32
C LYS A 10 -8.52 50.06 -6.12
N ARG A 11 -7.93 49.45 -7.14
CA ARG A 11 -7.41 50.17 -8.32
C ARG A 11 -7.84 49.45 -9.58
N SER A 12 -8.72 50.12 -10.31
CA SER A 12 -8.95 49.97 -11.75
C SER A 12 -7.89 50.77 -12.51
N ARG A 13 -7.38 50.25 -13.63
CA ARG A 13 -7.20 51.06 -14.84
C ARG A 13 -7.00 50.18 -16.07
N ASP A 14 -7.84 50.46 -17.07
CA ASP A 14 -7.67 50.13 -18.48
C ASP A 14 -6.30 50.60 -19.01
N GLU A 15 -5.78 49.88 -20.00
CA GLU A 15 -5.36 50.51 -21.27
C GLU A 15 -5.20 49.46 -22.37
N SER A 16 -5.66 49.86 -23.56
CA SER A 16 -5.74 49.10 -24.79
C SER A 16 -4.45 49.17 -25.62
N THR A 17 -4.54 48.56 -26.81
CA THR A 17 -3.85 48.90 -28.07
C THR A 17 -2.50 48.22 -28.39
N THR A 18 -2.65 47.17 -29.21
CA THR A 18 -1.98 46.92 -30.50
C THR A 18 -0.46 47.09 -30.63
N LYS A 19 0.21 46.01 -31.04
CA LYS A 19 1.17 46.03 -32.16
C LYS A 19 1.41 44.63 -32.73
N GLU A 20 1.07 44.49 -34.01
CA GLU A 20 1.58 43.46 -34.92
C GLU A 20 3.10 43.45 -34.89
N THR A 21 3.71 42.25 -34.85
CA THR A 21 5.02 42.03 -35.46
C THR A 21 5.14 40.58 -35.95
N ALA A 22 5.32 40.49 -37.27
CA ALA A 22 6.17 39.57 -38.01
C ALA A 22 6.14 38.06 -37.70
N ASN A 23 5.62 37.32 -38.67
CA ASN A 23 6.05 35.97 -39.04
C ASN A 23 7.59 35.84 -38.96
N SER A 24 8.09 35.04 -38.01
CA SER A 24 9.35 34.32 -38.19
C SER A 24 9.04 32.83 -38.36
N SER A 25 9.36 32.34 -39.55
CA SER A 25 9.48 30.92 -39.85
C SER A 25 10.54 30.32 -38.95
N ILE A 26 10.12 29.53 -37.95
CA ILE A 26 11.00 28.70 -37.15
C ILE A 26 11.41 27.52 -38.01
N ASP A 27 12.69 27.54 -38.37
CA ASP A 27 13.42 26.48 -39.03
C ASP A 27 13.54 25.30 -38.05
N VAL A 28 12.81 24.21 -38.29
CA VAL A 28 12.86 22.98 -37.50
C VAL A 28 14.04 22.16 -38.00
N THR A 29 15.24 22.51 -37.55
CA THR A 29 16.41 21.64 -37.70
C THR A 29 17.14 21.50 -36.37
N SER A 30 17.42 20.25 -36.00
CA SER A 30 18.33 19.83 -34.92
C SER A 30 17.87 20.07 -33.47
N SER A 31 16.87 19.30 -33.01
CA SER A 31 16.63 19.07 -31.59
C SER A 31 17.57 17.99 -31.03
N ASP A 32 18.88 18.25 -31.03
CA ASP A 32 19.79 17.73 -29.99
C ASP A 32 19.64 18.66 -28.76
N GLU A 33 18.40 18.84 -28.32
CA GLU A 33 18.12 19.49 -27.07
C GLU A 33 18.64 18.53 -26.00
N VAL A 34 19.79 18.87 -25.44
CA VAL A 34 20.42 18.14 -24.33
C VAL A 34 19.42 18.16 -23.19
N LEU A 35 18.55 17.15 -23.15
CA LEU A 35 17.62 16.90 -22.05
C LEU A 35 18.45 16.98 -20.78
N ALA A 36 18.17 17.98 -19.96
CA ALA A 36 18.79 18.13 -18.65
C ALA A 36 18.75 16.76 -17.96
N PRO A 37 19.85 16.31 -17.33
CA PRO A 37 19.95 14.96 -16.82
C PRO A 37 18.81 14.74 -15.82
N MET A 38 17.81 13.97 -16.22
CA MET A 38 16.73 13.53 -15.34
C MET A 38 17.38 12.79 -14.16
N THR A 39 16.85 12.95 -12.95
CA THR A 39 17.34 12.26 -11.75
C THR A 39 16.61 10.93 -11.56
N ALA A 40 17.15 10.02 -10.74
CA ALA A 40 16.44 8.78 -10.38
C ALA A 40 15.06 9.06 -9.77
N SER A 41 14.95 10.14 -8.98
CA SER A 41 13.69 10.62 -8.40
C SER A 41 12.70 11.11 -9.45
N ALA A 42 13.16 11.85 -10.46
CA ALA A 42 12.29 12.30 -11.55
C ALA A 42 11.77 11.13 -12.42
N ALA A 43 12.62 10.14 -12.69
CA ALA A 43 12.20 8.90 -13.34
C ALA A 43 11.18 8.12 -12.51
N ARG A 44 11.32 8.15 -11.18
CA ARG A 44 10.34 7.53 -10.29
C ARG A 44 9.00 8.26 -10.35
N LEU A 45 8.98 9.58 -10.32
CA LEU A 45 7.74 10.35 -10.48
C LEU A 45 7.05 10.02 -11.81
N MET A 46 7.82 9.96 -12.91
CA MET A 46 7.31 9.53 -14.21
C MET A 46 6.72 8.11 -14.16
N TRP A 47 7.34 7.17 -13.44
CA TRP A 47 6.80 5.83 -13.28
C TRP A 47 5.51 5.80 -12.45
N LEU A 48 5.43 6.57 -11.37
CA LEU A 48 4.22 6.66 -10.54
C LEU A 48 3.01 7.22 -11.31
N GLU A 49 3.29 8.04 -12.32
CA GLU A 49 2.30 8.70 -13.19
C GLU A 49 2.15 8.02 -14.56
N ALA A 50 2.84 6.90 -14.78
CA ALA A 50 2.91 6.24 -16.08
C ALA A 50 1.51 5.84 -16.59
N ALA A 51 1.11 6.51 -17.66
CA ALA A 51 -0.20 6.38 -18.31
C ALA A 51 -0.13 5.63 -19.65
N SER A 52 1.07 5.25 -20.10
CA SER A 52 1.25 4.54 -21.37
C SER A 52 2.48 3.62 -21.36
N ALA A 53 2.54 2.67 -22.30
CA ALA A 53 3.69 1.79 -22.46
C ALA A 53 4.96 2.57 -22.83
N GLU A 54 4.82 3.63 -23.63
CA GLU A 54 5.90 4.54 -24.02
C GLU A 54 6.51 5.22 -22.80
N SER A 55 5.68 5.67 -21.84
CA SER A 55 6.17 6.26 -20.59
C SER A 55 6.98 5.27 -19.75
N LEU A 56 6.54 4.00 -19.66
CA LEU A 56 7.29 2.95 -18.96
C LEU A 56 8.60 2.61 -19.68
N ASN A 57 8.59 2.56 -21.02
CA ASN A 57 9.79 2.35 -21.83
C ASN A 57 10.80 3.49 -21.65
N ALA A 58 10.32 4.74 -21.53
CA ALA A 58 11.16 5.90 -21.26
C ALA A 58 11.81 5.80 -19.87
N VAL A 59 11.04 5.43 -18.84
CA VAL A 59 11.56 5.17 -17.48
C VAL A 59 12.64 4.08 -17.50
N GLU A 60 12.38 2.95 -18.16
CA GLU A 60 13.35 1.86 -18.28
C GLU A 60 14.63 2.30 -18.99
N THR A 61 14.49 2.98 -20.13
CA THR A 61 15.62 3.51 -20.92
C THR A 61 16.47 4.44 -20.08
N PHE A 62 15.81 5.30 -19.31
CA PHE A 62 16.49 6.20 -18.39
C PHE A 62 17.27 5.44 -17.31
N TYR A 63 16.67 4.47 -16.63
CA TYR A 63 17.39 3.70 -15.61
C TYR A 63 18.57 2.92 -16.20
N LYS A 64 18.44 2.36 -17.41
CA LYS A 64 19.56 1.72 -18.13
C LYS A 64 20.71 2.71 -18.42
N SER A 65 20.37 3.92 -18.85
CA SER A 65 21.35 4.99 -19.09
C SER A 65 22.06 5.40 -17.80
N GLN A 66 21.30 5.66 -16.72
CA GLN A 66 21.87 6.01 -15.40
C GLN A 66 22.76 4.91 -14.84
N MET A 67 22.36 3.64 -14.95
CA MET A 67 23.22 2.53 -14.54
C MET A 67 24.57 2.52 -15.28
N SER A 68 24.58 2.89 -16.55
CA SER A 68 25.81 2.96 -17.35
C SER A 68 26.71 4.10 -16.88
N VAL A 69 26.13 5.28 -16.60
CA VAL A 69 26.84 6.45 -16.06
C VAL A 69 27.42 6.16 -14.68
N LEU A 70 26.63 5.59 -13.77
CA LEU A 70 27.07 5.28 -12.41
C LEU A 70 28.18 4.23 -12.41
N LYS A 71 28.06 3.18 -13.23
CA LYS A 71 29.11 2.17 -13.42
C LYS A 71 30.41 2.79 -13.93
N ALA A 72 30.34 3.73 -14.88
CA ALA A 72 31.50 4.44 -15.39
C ALA A 72 32.16 5.31 -14.31
N LYS A 73 31.36 6.04 -13.52
CA LYS A 73 31.85 6.86 -12.39
C LYS A 73 32.53 6.01 -11.30
N ARG A 74 32.01 4.82 -11.02
CA ARG A 74 32.57 3.90 -10.02
C ARG A 74 33.91 3.29 -10.45
N GLY A 75 34.15 3.14 -11.75
CA GLY A 75 35.35 2.48 -12.27
C GLY A 75 35.43 1.00 -11.84
N SER A 76 36.60 0.58 -11.32
CA SER A 76 36.87 -0.78 -10.88
C SER A 76 36.42 -1.09 -9.44
N GLY A 77 35.76 -0.15 -8.75
CA GLY A 77 35.22 -0.36 -7.41
C GLY A 77 34.22 -1.51 -7.35
N THR A 78 34.35 -2.38 -6.35
CA THR A 78 33.47 -3.56 -6.18
C THR A 78 32.18 -3.23 -5.45
N ARG A 79 32.17 -2.21 -4.57
CA ARG A 79 31.00 -1.84 -3.77
C ARG A 79 30.06 -0.92 -4.57
N LEU A 80 28.77 -1.25 -4.59
CA LEU A 80 27.73 -0.39 -5.16
C LEU A 80 27.50 0.85 -4.28
N THR A 81 27.27 2.00 -4.90
CA THR A 81 26.80 3.19 -4.19
C THR A 81 25.30 3.06 -3.84
N PRO A 82 24.78 3.83 -2.86
CA PRO A 82 23.35 3.84 -2.56
C PRO A 82 22.48 4.20 -3.78
N GLU A 83 22.94 5.13 -4.62
CA GLU A 83 22.26 5.52 -5.86
C GLU A 83 22.25 4.39 -6.89
N GLU A 84 23.35 3.65 -7.04
CA GLU A 84 23.39 2.46 -7.90
C GLU A 84 22.46 1.36 -7.43
N ILE A 85 22.31 1.17 -6.11
CA ILE A 85 21.38 0.20 -5.53
C ILE A 85 19.94 0.60 -5.85
N ASP A 86 19.56 1.86 -5.63
CA ASP A 86 18.20 2.37 -5.90
C ASP A 86 17.82 2.23 -7.37
N VAL A 87 18.64 2.75 -8.30
CA VAL A 87 18.38 2.67 -9.74
C VAL A 87 18.27 1.22 -10.21
N ARG A 88 19.14 0.34 -9.70
CA ARG A 88 19.13 -1.08 -10.04
C ARG A 88 17.88 -1.79 -9.52
N ASN A 89 17.48 -1.53 -8.27
CA ASN A 89 16.25 -2.10 -7.70
C ASN A 89 15.02 -1.77 -8.55
N ARG A 90 14.91 -0.51 -8.99
CA ARG A 90 13.80 -0.03 -9.83
C ARG A 90 13.82 -0.65 -11.23
N LEU A 91 14.99 -0.75 -11.86
CA LEU A 91 15.13 -1.42 -13.15
C LEU A 91 14.77 -2.91 -13.08
N ILE A 92 15.24 -3.61 -12.04
CA ILE A 92 14.89 -5.03 -11.82
C ILE A 92 13.37 -5.17 -11.69
N MET A 93 12.69 -4.31 -10.92
CA MET A 93 11.25 -4.39 -10.76
C MET A 93 10.52 -4.25 -12.11
N LEU A 94 10.88 -3.28 -12.95
CA LEU A 94 10.29 -3.10 -14.28
C LEU A 94 10.48 -4.33 -15.18
N LEU A 95 11.69 -4.90 -15.19
CA LEU A 95 12.01 -6.10 -15.97
C LEU A 95 11.23 -7.32 -15.47
N MET A 96 11.13 -7.51 -14.15
CA MET A 96 10.37 -8.59 -13.54
C MET A 96 8.87 -8.48 -13.85
N GLN A 97 8.29 -7.29 -13.69
CA GLN A 97 6.89 -7.00 -13.97
C GLN A 97 6.50 -7.12 -15.45
N SER A 98 7.48 -7.08 -16.35
CA SER A 98 7.31 -7.25 -17.80
C SER A 98 7.69 -8.65 -18.29
N GLY A 99 7.92 -9.59 -17.38
CA GLY A 99 8.21 -10.99 -17.73
C GLY A 99 9.62 -11.23 -18.28
N ARG A 100 10.55 -10.30 -18.08
CA ARG A 100 11.96 -10.36 -18.52
C ARG A 100 12.89 -10.71 -17.36
N SER A 101 12.50 -11.65 -16.51
CA SER A 101 13.20 -11.99 -15.26
C SER A 101 14.64 -12.47 -15.49
N GLU A 102 14.92 -13.08 -16.65
CA GLU A 102 16.25 -13.53 -17.06
C GLU A 102 17.26 -12.37 -17.17
N GLN A 103 16.80 -11.17 -17.52
CA GLN A 103 17.65 -9.97 -17.62
C GLN A 103 18.04 -9.42 -16.23
N CYS A 104 17.35 -9.85 -15.17
CA CYS A 104 17.57 -9.38 -13.81
C CYS A 104 18.70 -10.13 -13.08
N VAL A 105 19.08 -11.33 -13.53
CA VAL A 105 19.97 -12.25 -12.78
C VAL A 105 21.29 -11.58 -12.39
N VAL A 106 21.93 -10.89 -13.34
CA VAL A 106 23.19 -10.17 -13.08
C VAL A 106 22.98 -9.04 -12.07
N GLY A 107 21.86 -8.31 -12.17
CA GLY A 107 21.54 -7.23 -11.25
C GLY A 107 21.29 -7.72 -9.82
N LEU A 108 20.49 -8.77 -9.68
CA LEU A 108 20.19 -9.41 -8.41
C LEU A 108 21.44 -9.98 -7.74
N THR A 109 22.29 -10.66 -8.51
CA THR A 109 23.56 -11.21 -8.00
C THR A 109 24.49 -10.09 -7.52
N GLN A 110 24.54 -8.96 -8.23
CA GLN A 110 25.33 -7.80 -7.82
C GLN A 110 24.80 -7.11 -6.56
N LEU A 111 23.51 -7.26 -6.25
CA LEU A 111 22.90 -6.82 -4.99
C LEU A 111 23.15 -7.81 -3.83
N GLY A 112 23.77 -8.97 -4.10
CA GLY A 112 23.97 -10.02 -3.10
C GLY A 112 22.74 -10.89 -2.86
N CYS A 113 21.70 -10.76 -3.69
CA CYS A 113 20.50 -11.58 -3.55
C CYS A 113 20.78 -13.04 -3.94
N LYS A 114 20.19 -13.97 -3.19
CA LYS A 114 20.20 -15.43 -3.45
C LYS A 114 18.82 -15.95 -3.83
N VAL A 115 17.80 -15.32 -3.28
CA VAL A 115 16.39 -15.64 -3.49
C VAL A 115 15.66 -14.36 -3.90
N ARG A 116 14.57 -14.51 -4.62
CA ARG A 116 13.66 -13.43 -5.01
C ARG A 116 12.21 -13.89 -4.90
N LEU A 117 11.29 -12.93 -4.87
CA LEU A 117 9.90 -13.24 -5.15
C LEU A 117 9.77 -13.90 -6.53
N ALA A 118 8.91 -14.91 -6.59
CA ALA A 118 8.66 -15.70 -7.78
C ALA A 118 8.12 -14.83 -8.93
N SER A 119 8.37 -15.27 -10.16
CA SER A 119 7.91 -14.53 -11.34
C SER A 119 6.39 -14.42 -11.35
N CYS A 120 5.64 -15.43 -10.91
CA CYS A 120 4.18 -15.37 -10.78
C CYS A 120 3.68 -14.35 -9.74
N VAL A 121 4.50 -13.96 -8.77
CA VAL A 121 4.16 -12.92 -7.78
C VAL A 121 4.31 -11.53 -8.37
N LEU A 122 5.44 -11.26 -9.05
CA LEU A 122 5.76 -9.93 -9.57
C LEU A 122 5.18 -9.67 -10.98
N ASN A 123 4.99 -10.72 -11.76
CA ASN A 123 4.38 -10.71 -13.09
C ASN A 123 2.98 -11.36 -13.05
N TYR A 124 2.19 -11.02 -12.03
CA TYR A 124 0.86 -11.61 -11.79
C TYR A 124 -0.10 -11.42 -12.98
N THR A 125 -1.13 -12.27 -13.08
CA THR A 125 -2.02 -12.31 -14.25
C THR A 125 -2.86 -11.03 -14.40
N LEU A 126 -2.99 -10.55 -15.64
CA LEU A 126 -3.89 -9.46 -16.05
C LEU A 126 -4.77 -9.95 -17.23
N PRO A 127 -6.07 -9.57 -17.33
CA PRO A 127 -6.82 -8.80 -16.34
C PRO A 127 -7.04 -9.63 -15.08
N LEU A 128 -7.36 -8.94 -13.98
CA LEU A 128 -7.61 -9.57 -12.69
C LEU A 128 -8.59 -10.75 -12.85
N PRO A 129 -8.22 -11.96 -12.43
CA PRO A 129 -9.03 -13.15 -12.69
C PRO A 129 -10.43 -12.96 -12.12
N ARG A 130 -11.45 -13.16 -12.98
CA ARG A 130 -12.87 -13.11 -12.59
C ARG A 130 -13.36 -14.41 -11.97
N GLN A 131 -12.59 -15.49 -12.05
CA GLN A 131 -13.01 -16.80 -11.58
C GLN A 131 -12.09 -17.32 -10.47
N PRO A 132 -12.66 -17.97 -9.45
CA PRO A 132 -11.90 -18.64 -8.41
C PRO A 132 -11.07 -19.78 -9.02
N SER A 133 -9.81 -19.87 -8.63
CA SER A 133 -8.94 -21.00 -8.94
C SER A 133 -9.45 -22.27 -8.25
N VAL A 134 -9.16 -23.42 -8.86
CA VAL A 134 -9.54 -24.75 -8.37
C VAL A 134 -9.09 -24.94 -6.92
N LEU A 135 -9.97 -25.49 -6.08
CA LEU A 135 -9.78 -25.71 -4.65
C LEU A 135 -8.43 -26.37 -4.35
N SER A 136 -7.56 -25.66 -3.64
CA SER A 136 -6.34 -26.21 -3.06
C SER A 136 -6.64 -27.08 -1.85
N SER A 137 -5.74 -28.03 -1.58
CA SER A 137 -5.74 -28.83 -0.36
C SER A 137 -5.29 -28.03 0.87
N VAL A 138 -4.64 -26.87 0.68
CA VAL A 138 -4.12 -26.04 1.76
C VAL A 138 -5.12 -24.95 2.14
N GLN A 139 -5.42 -24.88 3.42
CA GLN A 139 -6.37 -23.89 3.94
C GLN A 139 -5.72 -22.49 3.93
N ALA A 140 -6.15 -21.61 3.02
CA ALA A 140 -5.61 -20.25 2.89
C ALA A 140 -5.66 -19.47 4.22
N PRO A 141 -4.58 -18.85 4.72
CA PRO A 141 -4.54 -18.14 6.01
C PRO A 141 -5.32 -16.80 5.98
N CYS A 142 -6.23 -16.64 5.04
CA CYS A 142 -7.02 -15.44 4.80
C CYS A 142 -8.43 -15.77 4.28
N ILE A 143 -9.28 -14.76 4.30
CA ILE A 143 -10.62 -14.73 3.67
C ILE A 143 -10.82 -13.33 3.09
N ALA A 144 -11.46 -13.22 1.92
CA ALA A 144 -11.89 -11.95 1.39
C ALA A 144 -13.41 -11.94 1.15
N ALA A 145 -14.07 -10.83 1.42
CA ALA A 145 -15.50 -10.67 1.18
C ALA A 145 -15.77 -9.30 0.56
N ASP A 146 -16.61 -9.29 -0.47
CA ASP A 146 -17.05 -8.05 -1.10
C ASP A 146 -18.28 -7.51 -0.35
N GLY A 147 -18.30 -6.21 -0.06
CA GLY A 147 -19.43 -5.59 0.63
C GLY A 147 -19.56 -5.99 2.09
N ALA A 148 -18.47 -6.39 2.76
CA ALA A 148 -18.50 -6.76 4.17
C ALA A 148 -18.81 -5.60 5.12
N VAL A 149 -18.54 -4.38 4.69
CA VAL A 149 -18.81 -3.16 5.45
C VAL A 149 -20.14 -2.55 4.99
N PRO A 150 -21.05 -2.16 5.91
CA PRO A 150 -22.32 -1.54 5.55
C PRO A 150 -22.14 -0.35 4.60
N THR A 151 -22.94 -0.27 3.53
CA THR A 151 -22.76 0.70 2.43
C THR A 151 -22.59 2.14 2.90
N LYS A 152 -23.35 2.57 3.93
CA LYS A 152 -23.24 3.93 4.48
C LYS A 152 -21.93 4.15 5.24
N ALA A 153 -21.45 3.14 5.97
CA ALA A 153 -20.15 3.20 6.64
C ALA A 153 -19.03 3.23 5.61
N PHE A 154 -19.12 2.37 4.58
CA PHE A 154 -18.17 2.35 3.47
C PHE A 154 -18.07 3.71 2.76
N ALA A 155 -19.20 4.30 2.37
CA ALA A 155 -19.25 5.61 1.73
C ALA A 155 -18.68 6.73 2.62
N ALA A 156 -18.94 6.68 3.93
CA ALA A 156 -18.36 7.65 4.88
C ALA A 156 -16.84 7.50 5.00
N LEU A 157 -16.33 6.27 5.06
CA LEU A 157 -14.88 5.99 5.07
C LEU A 157 -14.21 6.43 3.75
N GLN A 158 -14.86 6.21 2.60
CA GLN A 158 -14.38 6.74 1.31
C GLN A 158 -14.31 8.27 1.33
N ALA A 159 -15.30 8.97 1.87
CA ALA A 159 -15.27 10.43 1.97
C ALA A 159 -14.16 10.91 2.93
N ALA A 160 -13.92 10.19 4.03
CA ALA A 160 -12.93 10.53 5.05
C ALA A 160 -11.48 10.27 4.61
N LEU A 161 -11.23 9.30 3.71
CA LEU A 161 -9.88 8.82 3.39
C LEU A 161 -9.55 8.87 1.89
N GLY A 162 -10.53 8.99 1.00
CA GLY A 162 -10.33 8.98 -0.45
C GLY A 162 -9.52 10.17 -0.96
N PRO A 163 -9.94 11.43 -0.68
CA PRO A 163 -9.23 12.61 -1.17
C PRO A 163 -7.81 12.70 -0.62
N LEU A 164 -6.84 13.10 -1.45
CA LEU A 164 -5.46 13.38 -1.02
C LEU A 164 -5.38 14.49 0.05
N THR A 165 -6.33 15.42 0.01
CA THR A 165 -6.45 16.55 0.94
C THR A 165 -7.24 16.21 2.20
N ALA A 166 -7.63 14.94 2.39
CA ALA A 166 -8.38 14.55 3.57
C ALA A 166 -7.63 14.89 4.86
N ALA A 167 -8.39 15.25 5.91
CA ALA A 167 -7.83 15.63 7.20
C ALA A 167 -6.92 14.55 7.79
N TYR A 168 -7.20 13.27 7.49
CA TYR A 168 -6.38 12.15 7.94
C TYR A 168 -4.98 12.18 7.33
N TRP A 169 -4.81 12.46 6.04
CA TRP A 169 -3.47 12.45 5.44
C TRP A 169 -2.67 13.70 5.82
N THR A 170 -3.35 14.86 5.80
CA THR A 170 -2.73 16.16 6.09
C THR A 170 -2.32 16.30 7.56
N ALA A 171 -3.08 15.75 8.50
CA ALA A 171 -2.73 15.79 9.92
C ALA A 171 -1.52 14.92 10.30
N HIS A 172 -1.09 14.02 9.41
CA HIS A 172 0.00 13.07 9.67
C HIS A 172 1.15 13.19 8.67
N ASP A 173 1.21 14.28 7.90
CA ASP A 173 2.26 14.53 6.90
C ASP A 173 2.50 13.31 5.97
N TYR A 174 1.42 12.62 5.59
CA TYR A 174 1.52 11.39 4.82
C TYR A 174 2.16 11.63 3.44
N SER A 175 3.21 10.87 3.12
CA SER A 175 3.87 10.88 1.81
C SER A 175 3.95 9.46 1.21
N VAL A 176 4.16 9.37 -0.11
CA VAL A 176 4.32 8.06 -0.80
C VAL A 176 5.76 7.60 -0.77
N GLU A 177 6.67 8.50 -1.13
CA GLU A 177 8.10 8.23 -1.18
C GLU A 177 8.72 8.52 0.19
N PRO A 178 9.65 7.67 0.67
CA PRO A 178 10.32 7.87 1.94
C PRO A 178 11.04 9.24 2.04
N PRO A 179 11.14 9.81 3.25
CA PRO A 179 10.53 9.32 4.48
C PRO A 179 9.03 9.63 4.50
N SER A 180 8.21 8.59 4.70
CA SER A 180 6.79 8.73 5.04
C SER A 180 6.64 8.28 6.49
N PRO A 181 6.08 9.11 7.37
CA PRO A 181 5.92 8.72 8.77
C PRO A 181 4.99 7.51 8.85
N TYR A 182 5.39 6.52 9.65
CA TYR A 182 4.47 5.46 10.04
C TYR A 182 3.59 5.95 11.18
N PHE A 183 2.27 5.73 11.05
CA PHE A 183 1.32 6.04 12.10
C PHE A 183 0.17 5.05 12.16
N SER A 184 -0.17 4.67 13.38
CA SER A 184 -1.31 3.83 13.68
C SER A 184 -1.95 4.24 15.01
N PHE A 185 -3.24 3.94 15.15
CA PHE A 185 -4.04 4.35 16.30
C PHE A 185 -4.76 3.17 16.93
N VAL A 186 -4.59 2.99 18.23
CA VAL A 186 -5.17 1.90 19.01
C VAL A 186 -6.38 2.39 19.78
N LEU A 187 -7.48 1.65 19.68
CA LEU A 187 -8.65 1.80 20.52
C LEU A 187 -8.95 0.48 21.26
N PRO A 188 -9.39 0.55 22.53
CA PRO A 188 -9.88 -0.63 23.22
C PRO A 188 -11.18 -1.12 22.57
N THR A 189 -11.37 -2.43 22.51
CA THR A 189 -12.61 -3.02 22.01
C THR A 189 -13.58 -3.28 23.17
N THR A 190 -14.87 -3.21 22.86
CA THR A 190 -15.96 -3.58 23.77
C THR A 190 -16.84 -4.63 23.09
N PRO A 191 -17.61 -5.44 23.83
CA PRO A 191 -18.57 -6.36 23.23
C PRO A 191 -19.55 -5.67 22.27
N SER A 192 -20.01 -4.45 22.60
CA SER A 192 -20.90 -3.66 21.73
C SER A 192 -20.21 -3.20 20.44
N LEU A 193 -18.93 -2.82 20.51
CA LEU A 193 -18.16 -2.44 19.33
C LEU A 193 -17.97 -3.64 18.39
N LEU A 194 -17.57 -4.79 18.93
CA LEU A 194 -17.34 -6.02 18.14
C LEU A 194 -18.64 -6.59 17.57
N ALA A 195 -19.77 -6.37 18.25
CA ALA A 195 -21.11 -6.70 17.76
C ALA A 195 -21.66 -5.69 16.74
N GLY A 196 -20.99 -4.54 16.55
CA GLY A 196 -21.45 -3.47 15.65
C GLY A 196 -22.68 -2.72 16.15
N THR A 197 -22.97 -2.78 17.46
CA THR A 197 -24.09 -2.07 18.09
C THR A 197 -23.65 -0.79 18.81
N ASP A 198 -22.36 -0.49 18.83
CA ASP A 198 -21.80 0.73 19.39
C ASP A 198 -21.85 1.88 18.37
N GLU A 199 -22.74 2.85 18.61
CA GLU A 199 -22.90 4.01 17.73
C GLU A 199 -21.81 5.08 17.93
N SER A 200 -21.00 5.01 18.99
CA SER A 200 -20.01 6.04 19.34
C SER A 200 -18.79 6.08 18.41
N CYS A 201 -18.55 4.97 17.70
CA CYS A 201 -17.44 4.82 16.74
C CYS A 201 -17.88 4.89 15.28
N GLY A 202 -19.17 5.11 14.99
CA GLY A 202 -19.71 5.37 13.65
C GLY A 202 -19.17 4.45 12.54
N PRO A 203 -18.72 5.00 11.38
CA PRO A 203 -18.18 4.22 10.27
C PRO A 203 -16.99 3.33 10.64
N LEU A 204 -16.07 3.81 11.47
CA LEU A 204 -14.92 3.03 11.96
C LEU A 204 -15.38 1.83 12.80
N GLY A 205 -16.35 2.02 13.68
CA GLY A 205 -16.91 0.92 14.48
C GLY A 205 -17.54 -0.17 13.62
N ALA A 206 -18.26 0.21 12.56
CA ALA A 206 -18.81 -0.74 11.60
C ALA A 206 -17.73 -1.54 10.86
N LEU A 207 -16.60 -0.91 10.49
CA LEU A 207 -15.45 -1.62 9.93
C LEU A 207 -14.85 -2.62 10.93
N ILE A 208 -14.60 -2.20 12.17
CA ILE A 208 -14.03 -3.08 13.22
C ILE A 208 -14.92 -4.30 13.45
N ALA A 209 -16.24 -4.09 13.57
CA ALA A 209 -17.20 -5.18 13.69
C ALA A 209 -17.12 -6.13 12.48
N SER A 210 -17.08 -5.60 11.26
CA SER A 210 -17.01 -6.40 10.04
C SER A 210 -15.74 -7.27 9.99
N VAL A 211 -14.59 -6.70 10.37
CA VAL A 211 -13.31 -7.42 10.46
C VAL A 211 -13.37 -8.51 11.53
N TYR A 212 -13.93 -8.20 12.71
CA TYR A 212 -14.11 -9.18 13.78
C TYR A 212 -14.97 -10.37 13.32
N GLN A 213 -16.11 -10.10 12.70
CA GLN A 213 -17.03 -11.15 12.24
C GLN A 213 -16.42 -12.00 11.11
N LEU A 214 -15.69 -11.39 10.17
CA LEU A 214 -14.92 -12.14 9.17
C LEU A 214 -13.81 -12.99 9.82
N GLY A 215 -13.16 -12.46 10.86
CA GLY A 215 -12.21 -13.18 11.69
C GLY A 215 -12.84 -14.39 12.37
N CYS A 216 -14.03 -14.26 12.96
CA CYS A 216 -14.80 -15.36 13.53
C CYS A 216 -15.09 -16.44 12.48
N ARG A 217 -15.57 -16.03 11.30
CA ARG A 217 -15.86 -16.93 10.18
C ARG A 217 -14.63 -17.70 9.72
N ARG A 218 -13.45 -17.06 9.68
CA ARG A 218 -12.22 -17.69 9.16
C ARG A 218 -11.44 -18.46 10.22
N PHE A 219 -11.34 -17.95 11.44
CA PHE A 219 -10.41 -18.44 12.47
C PHE A 219 -11.09 -18.98 13.73
N GLY A 220 -12.43 -18.90 13.81
CA GLY A 220 -13.23 -19.43 14.90
C GLY A 220 -13.38 -18.48 16.09
N ASP A 221 -14.55 -18.55 16.74
CA ASP A 221 -14.92 -17.65 17.83
C ASP A 221 -13.98 -17.72 19.03
N GLU A 222 -13.47 -18.91 19.37
CA GLU A 222 -12.57 -19.07 20.53
C GLU A 222 -11.27 -18.27 20.38
N ARG A 223 -10.73 -18.17 19.16
CA ARG A 223 -9.55 -17.33 18.89
C ARG A 223 -9.91 -15.86 18.94
N MET A 224 -11.07 -15.47 18.43
CA MET A 224 -11.51 -14.09 18.35
C MET A 224 -11.97 -13.50 19.69
N LYS A 225 -12.46 -14.33 20.63
CA LYS A 225 -12.83 -13.89 22.00
C LYS A 225 -11.69 -13.21 22.77
N LYS A 226 -10.43 -13.42 22.35
CA LYS A 226 -9.24 -12.82 22.94
C LYS A 226 -9.00 -11.38 22.48
N VAL A 227 -9.77 -10.85 21.54
CA VAL A 227 -9.59 -9.48 21.03
C VAL A 227 -9.94 -8.46 22.11
N HIS A 228 -8.97 -7.62 22.46
CA HIS A 228 -9.12 -6.53 23.43
C HIS A 228 -8.80 -5.15 22.84
N TYR A 229 -8.13 -5.10 21.70
CA TYR A 229 -7.76 -3.85 21.03
C TYR A 229 -7.94 -3.95 19.52
N ALA A 230 -8.25 -2.82 18.90
CA ALA A 230 -8.20 -2.62 17.46
C ALA A 230 -7.17 -1.53 17.16
N GLU A 231 -6.29 -1.78 16.20
CA GLU A 231 -5.30 -0.83 15.70
C GLU A 231 -5.66 -0.45 14.27
N LEU A 232 -5.68 0.85 13.98
CA LEU A 232 -6.08 1.45 12.71
C LEU A 232 -4.89 2.13 12.03
N TRP A 233 -4.71 1.89 10.75
CA TRP A 233 -3.87 2.70 9.86
C TRP A 233 -4.42 2.70 8.44
N GLY A 234 -3.82 3.48 7.55
CA GLY A 234 -4.31 3.58 6.17
C GLY A 234 -3.21 3.94 5.19
N HIS A 235 -3.46 3.66 3.91
CA HIS A 235 -2.58 3.98 2.80
C HIS A 235 -3.36 4.65 1.68
N ASN A 236 -2.73 5.64 1.05
CA ASN A 236 -3.22 6.28 -0.18
C ASN A 236 -2.07 6.30 -1.19
N ARG A 237 -1.96 5.27 -2.06
CA ARG A 237 -0.76 5.01 -2.87
C ARG A 237 -1.07 4.98 -4.39
N PRO A 238 -0.19 5.51 -5.27
CA PRO A 238 -0.30 5.36 -6.73
C PRO A 238 -0.20 3.90 -7.19
N HIS A 239 -0.50 3.65 -8.46
CA HIS A 239 -0.49 2.32 -9.06
C HIS A 239 0.83 1.56 -8.85
N ALA A 240 1.97 2.14 -9.22
CA ALA A 240 3.28 1.48 -9.15
C ALA A 240 3.92 1.48 -7.74
N SER A 241 3.11 1.66 -6.70
CA SER A 241 3.56 1.64 -5.30
C SER A 241 3.15 0.34 -4.63
N GLY A 242 4.10 -0.29 -3.95
CA GLY A 242 3.86 -1.46 -3.11
C GLY A 242 4.08 -1.18 -1.63
N HIS A 243 4.25 -2.26 -0.88
CA HIS A 243 4.62 -2.26 0.52
C HIS A 243 5.43 -3.53 0.82
N GLN A 244 6.58 -3.35 1.46
CA GLN A 244 7.53 -4.41 1.78
C GLN A 244 6.87 -5.59 2.48
N LEU A 245 7.37 -6.81 2.26
CA LEU A 245 6.89 -7.95 3.04
C LEU A 245 7.36 -7.82 4.48
N HIS A 246 6.43 -7.98 5.41
CA HIS A 246 6.67 -7.83 6.84
C HIS A 246 5.68 -8.67 7.64
N TYR A 247 5.93 -8.73 8.95
CA TYR A 247 4.99 -9.23 9.93
C TYR A 247 4.47 -8.03 10.71
N ASP A 248 3.15 -7.94 10.86
CA ASP A 248 2.58 -6.94 11.77
C ASP A 248 3.04 -7.27 13.17
N SER A 249 3.76 -6.35 13.81
CA SER A 249 4.35 -6.59 15.12
C SER A 249 4.25 -5.36 16.01
N ASP A 250 3.98 -5.61 17.28
CA ASP A 250 4.04 -4.56 18.30
C ASP A 250 5.50 -4.08 18.40
N ASP A 251 5.71 -2.78 18.22
CA ASP A 251 7.03 -2.13 18.21
C ASP A 251 8.06 -2.65 17.19
N GLU A 252 7.61 -3.16 16.03
CA GLU A 252 8.54 -3.78 15.07
C GLU A 252 9.30 -4.98 15.68
N GLY A 253 8.74 -5.59 16.74
CA GLY A 253 9.33 -6.73 17.45
C GLY A 253 10.34 -6.37 18.55
N ARG A 254 10.51 -5.08 18.89
CA ARG A 254 11.29 -4.68 20.07
C ARG A 254 10.63 -5.25 21.34
N ASP A 255 11.43 -5.84 22.21
CA ASP A 255 10.98 -6.55 23.44
C ASP A 255 10.08 -7.78 23.19
N GLY A 256 10.28 -8.43 22.05
CA GLY A 256 9.66 -9.70 21.69
C GLY A 256 8.61 -9.57 20.59
N ILE A 257 8.40 -10.67 19.87
CA ILE A 257 7.45 -10.72 18.77
C ILE A 257 6.05 -10.94 19.32
N ARG A 258 5.19 -9.93 19.13
CA ARG A 258 3.73 -10.04 19.33
C ARG A 258 3.08 -9.65 18.01
N ASN A 259 2.25 -10.54 17.47
CA ASN A 259 1.49 -10.29 16.25
C ASN A 259 0.00 -10.12 16.59
N PRO A 260 -0.78 -9.41 15.75
CA PRO A 260 -2.22 -9.36 15.95
C PRO A 260 -2.84 -10.74 15.75
N ILE A 261 -4.02 -10.94 16.33
CA ILE A 261 -4.82 -12.15 16.11
C ILE A 261 -5.19 -12.22 14.62
N VAL A 262 -5.67 -11.10 14.07
CA VAL A 262 -5.94 -10.93 12.64
C VAL A 262 -5.56 -9.53 12.18
N SER A 263 -5.17 -9.43 10.92
CA SER A 263 -5.00 -8.17 10.20
C SER A 263 -5.97 -8.09 9.03
N SER A 264 -6.25 -6.88 8.56
CA SER A 264 -7.23 -6.67 7.50
C SER A 264 -6.87 -5.54 6.56
N VAL A 265 -7.47 -5.59 5.37
CA VAL A 265 -7.42 -4.53 4.36
C VAL A 265 -8.83 -4.32 3.81
N LEU A 266 -9.41 -3.14 4.04
CA LEU A 266 -10.57 -2.66 3.29
C LEU A 266 -10.08 -1.81 2.11
N PHE A 267 -10.50 -2.18 0.91
CA PHE A 267 -10.22 -1.43 -0.32
C PHE A 267 -11.30 -0.36 -0.53
N LEU A 268 -10.97 0.89 -0.19
CA LEU A 268 -11.87 2.04 -0.33
C LEU A 268 -11.94 2.54 -1.76
N LEU A 269 -10.80 2.58 -2.46
CA LEU A 269 -10.69 2.89 -3.89
C LEU A 269 -9.70 1.88 -4.48
N GLY A 270 -10.14 1.08 -5.45
CA GLY A 270 -9.60 -0.28 -5.61
C GLY A 270 -9.30 -0.78 -7.01
N ASP A 271 -9.46 0.00 -8.08
CA ASP A 271 -9.19 -0.50 -9.44
C ASP A 271 -7.75 -0.27 -9.91
N VAL A 272 -6.88 0.24 -9.02
CA VAL A 272 -5.45 0.47 -9.26
C VAL A 272 -4.58 -0.14 -8.16
N GLY A 273 -3.28 -0.27 -8.43
CA GLY A 273 -2.30 -0.90 -7.54
C GLY A 273 -2.19 -2.40 -7.76
N GLY A 274 -1.23 -3.03 -7.08
CA GLY A 274 -1.07 -4.48 -7.12
C GLY A 274 -1.81 -5.20 -6.00
N PRO A 275 -1.83 -6.54 -6.06
CA PRO A 275 -2.47 -7.38 -5.05
C PRO A 275 -1.78 -7.30 -3.69
N THR A 276 -2.55 -7.58 -2.64
CA THR A 276 -2.00 -7.91 -1.32
C THR A 276 -1.58 -9.37 -1.34
N LEU A 277 -0.31 -9.64 -1.07
CA LEU A 277 0.23 -11.00 -0.91
C LEU A 277 0.13 -11.40 0.56
N VAL A 278 -0.50 -12.54 0.82
CA VAL A 278 -0.51 -13.20 2.13
C VAL A 278 0.14 -14.56 1.97
N THR A 279 1.07 -14.94 2.84
CA THR A 279 1.77 -16.23 2.77
C THR A 279 1.45 -17.15 3.94
N THR A 280 1.97 -18.36 3.92
CA THR A 280 2.01 -19.24 5.12
C THR A 280 3.23 -19.01 6.01
N GLN A 281 4.19 -18.17 5.61
CA GLN A 281 5.43 -17.93 6.37
C GLN A 281 5.13 -17.29 7.72
N ARG A 282 5.75 -17.80 8.78
CA ARG A 282 5.73 -17.27 10.14
C ARG A 282 7.15 -16.98 10.62
N LEU A 283 7.28 -16.10 11.61
CA LEU A 283 8.57 -15.69 12.18
C LEU A 283 9.41 -16.86 12.74
N ALA A 284 8.75 -17.90 13.27
CA ALA A 284 9.42 -19.05 13.87
C ALA A 284 9.86 -20.11 12.84
N ASP A 285 9.48 -19.95 11.57
CA ASP A 285 9.83 -20.90 10.54
C ASP A 285 11.34 -20.87 10.27
N LYS A 286 11.87 -22.01 9.85
CA LYS A 286 13.29 -22.16 9.51
C LYS A 286 13.53 -22.21 8.00
N GLN A 287 12.45 -22.28 7.23
CA GLN A 287 12.45 -22.47 5.78
C GLN A 287 11.48 -21.48 5.14
N LEU A 288 11.72 -21.17 3.87
CA LEU A 288 10.84 -20.30 3.10
C LEU A 288 9.47 -20.97 2.88
N CYS A 289 8.39 -20.19 2.95
CA CYS A 289 7.04 -20.72 2.72
C CYS A 289 6.83 -21.16 1.27
N GLU A 290 6.03 -22.21 1.08
CA GLU A 290 5.69 -22.71 -0.26
C GLU A 290 4.43 -22.05 -0.82
N HIS A 291 3.49 -21.69 0.06
CA HIS A 291 2.17 -21.21 -0.33
C HIS A 291 1.98 -19.73 -0.06
N GLY A 292 1.33 -19.06 -1.01
CA GLY A 292 0.87 -17.69 -0.90
C GLY A 292 -0.40 -17.44 -1.70
N TRP A 293 -1.09 -16.36 -1.36
CA TRP A 293 -2.35 -15.96 -1.98
C TRP A 293 -2.33 -14.48 -2.30
N LEU A 294 -2.79 -14.15 -3.51
CA LEU A 294 -2.96 -12.78 -3.99
C LEU A 294 -4.43 -12.36 -3.82
N CYS A 295 -4.66 -11.34 -3.00
CA CYS A 295 -5.93 -10.65 -2.94
C CYS A 295 -5.86 -9.37 -3.77
N TYR A 296 -6.49 -9.39 -4.94
CA TYR A 296 -6.54 -8.23 -5.80
C TYR A 296 -7.43 -7.11 -5.23
N PRO A 297 -7.02 -5.85 -5.43
CA PRO A 297 -7.82 -4.72 -5.00
C PRO A 297 -9.13 -4.71 -5.79
N LYS A 298 -10.21 -4.43 -5.07
CA LYS A 298 -11.56 -4.22 -5.60
C LYS A 298 -12.30 -3.34 -4.61
N GLU A 299 -12.95 -2.29 -5.09
CA GLU A 299 -13.71 -1.39 -4.22
C GLU A 299 -14.73 -2.15 -3.34
N GLY A 300 -14.75 -1.87 -2.05
CA GLY A 300 -15.65 -2.50 -1.08
C GLY A 300 -15.23 -3.90 -0.62
N ARG A 301 -14.14 -4.46 -1.16
CA ARG A 301 -13.58 -5.73 -0.69
C ARG A 301 -12.89 -5.55 0.66
N THR A 302 -13.13 -6.49 1.56
CA THR A 302 -12.40 -6.62 2.83
C THR A 302 -11.65 -7.94 2.84
N LEU A 303 -10.33 -7.88 2.95
CA LEU A 303 -9.45 -9.03 3.20
C LEU A 303 -9.19 -9.11 4.71
N VAL A 304 -9.29 -10.29 5.30
CA VAL A 304 -8.87 -10.59 6.67
C VAL A 304 -7.92 -11.78 6.64
N PHE A 305 -6.80 -11.70 7.35
CA PHE A 305 -5.78 -12.75 7.37
C PHE A 305 -5.18 -12.93 8.77
N ASP A 306 -4.53 -14.06 9.00
CA ASP A 306 -3.83 -14.37 10.24
C ASP A 306 -2.71 -13.35 10.46
N GLY A 307 -2.78 -12.56 11.54
CA GLY A 307 -1.85 -11.44 11.76
C GLY A 307 -0.39 -11.82 11.94
N SER A 308 -0.10 -13.12 12.13
CA SER A 308 1.24 -13.64 12.36
C SER A 308 1.96 -14.14 11.11
N VAL A 309 1.36 -14.01 9.92
CA VAL A 309 1.98 -14.45 8.66
C VAL A 309 2.65 -13.30 7.90
N LEU A 310 3.68 -13.63 7.13
CA LEU A 310 4.37 -12.68 6.25
C LEU A 310 3.43 -12.26 5.14
N HIS A 311 3.33 -10.95 4.94
CA HIS A 311 2.45 -10.37 3.95
C HIS A 311 2.97 -9.00 3.49
N GLY A 312 2.40 -8.48 2.41
CA GLY A 312 2.67 -7.12 1.94
C GLY A 312 1.90 -6.80 0.66
N VAL A 313 2.29 -5.75 -0.04
CA VAL A 313 1.57 -5.28 -1.23
C VAL A 313 2.52 -5.27 -2.42
N ILE A 314 2.21 -6.07 -3.44
CA ILE A 314 2.96 -6.08 -4.69
C ILE A 314 2.70 -4.76 -5.42
N PRO A 315 3.71 -4.09 -6.02
CA PRO A 315 3.45 -2.88 -6.78
C PRO A 315 2.57 -3.19 -7.99
N GLY A 316 1.71 -2.24 -8.37
CA GLY A 316 0.95 -2.35 -9.62
C GLY A 316 1.91 -2.50 -10.80
N ARG A 317 1.64 -3.48 -11.66
CA ARG A 317 2.45 -3.75 -12.85
C ARG A 317 1.82 -3.18 -14.10
N GLY A 318 2.67 -2.74 -15.02
CA GLY A 318 2.25 -2.16 -16.29
C GLY A 318 1.70 -0.75 -16.12
N VAL A 319 0.88 -0.34 -17.09
CA VAL A 319 0.27 0.99 -17.14
C VAL A 319 -0.87 1.06 -16.12
N SER A 320 -1.00 2.18 -15.41
CA SER A 320 -2.15 2.36 -14.54
C SER A 320 -3.45 2.26 -15.34
N PRO A 321 -4.40 1.38 -14.96
CA PRO A 321 -5.67 1.25 -15.68
C PRO A 321 -6.53 2.51 -15.53
N CYS A 322 -6.27 3.34 -14.52
CA CYS A 322 -6.93 4.62 -14.29
C CYS A 322 -5.89 5.67 -13.89
N VAL A 323 -5.56 6.57 -14.82
CA VAL A 323 -4.57 7.63 -14.62
C VAL A 323 -5.02 8.56 -13.48
N GLY A 324 -4.10 8.90 -12.58
CA GLY A 324 -4.37 9.77 -11.43
C GLY A 324 -5.17 9.12 -10.30
N GLN A 325 -5.76 7.94 -10.50
CA GLN A 325 -6.39 7.19 -9.41
C GLN A 325 -5.34 6.53 -8.51
N ARG A 326 -5.77 6.25 -7.28
CA ARG A 326 -4.90 5.75 -6.21
C ARG A 326 -5.57 4.60 -5.48
N ARG A 327 -4.76 3.65 -5.02
CA ARG A 327 -5.16 2.56 -4.15
C ARG A 327 -5.30 3.13 -2.75
N VAL A 328 -6.54 3.32 -2.30
CA VAL A 328 -6.84 3.80 -0.95
C VAL A 328 -7.33 2.63 -0.12
N THR A 329 -6.61 2.35 0.95
CA THR A 329 -6.95 1.29 1.90
C THR A 329 -6.96 1.79 3.33
N VAL A 330 -7.86 1.22 4.11
CA VAL A 330 -7.86 1.34 5.56
C VAL A 330 -7.72 -0.07 6.14
N MET A 331 -6.85 -0.20 7.14
CA MET A 331 -6.47 -1.46 7.73
C MET A 331 -6.84 -1.44 9.20
N VAL A 332 -7.34 -2.56 9.70
CA VAL A 332 -7.57 -2.81 11.12
C VAL A 332 -6.86 -4.10 11.51
N ALA A 333 -6.01 -4.04 12.53
CA ALA A 333 -5.49 -5.22 13.22
C ALA A 333 -6.23 -5.40 14.55
N LEU A 334 -6.60 -6.64 14.87
CA LEU A 334 -7.26 -6.99 16.12
C LEU A 334 -6.27 -7.73 17.02
N TRP A 335 -6.05 -7.20 18.21
CA TRP A 335 -4.99 -7.63 19.12
C TRP A 335 -5.56 -8.21 20.40
N GLU A 336 -4.89 -9.24 20.94
CA GLU A 336 -5.07 -9.68 22.33
C GLU A 336 -4.44 -8.65 23.26
N THR A 337 -3.19 -8.30 23.00
CA THR A 337 -2.45 -7.28 23.74
C THR A 337 -1.61 -6.46 22.78
N ILE A 338 -1.57 -5.14 22.98
CA ILE A 338 -0.67 -4.22 22.27
C ILE A 338 -0.23 -3.12 23.23
N GLN A 339 1.03 -2.71 23.14
CA GLN A 339 1.52 -1.57 23.91
C GLN A 339 1.11 -0.26 23.25
N VAL A 340 0.22 0.48 23.90
CA VAL A 340 -0.18 1.83 23.46
C VAL A 340 0.91 2.83 23.84
N ARG A 341 1.43 3.56 22.85
CA ARG A 341 2.58 4.47 23.01
C ARG A 341 2.15 5.92 23.00
N ASN A 342 2.36 6.61 24.12
CA ASN A 342 2.17 8.05 24.20
C ASN A 342 3.28 8.80 23.46
N GLY A 343 2.94 9.97 22.93
CA GLY A 343 3.88 10.90 22.33
C GLY A 343 3.20 11.80 21.30
N ASP A 344 3.91 12.85 20.93
CA ASP A 344 3.41 13.83 19.98
C ASP A 344 3.58 13.34 18.54
N GLY A 345 2.66 13.76 17.67
CA GLY A 345 2.70 13.51 16.23
C GLY A 345 2.49 12.04 15.80
N PRO A 346 2.70 11.77 14.50
CA PRO A 346 2.63 10.44 13.91
C PRO A 346 3.52 9.44 14.66
N GLY A 347 3.04 8.21 14.86
CA GLY A 347 3.83 7.14 15.46
C GLY A 347 3.09 5.82 15.53
N SER A 348 3.82 4.75 15.83
CA SER A 348 3.25 3.41 16.03
C SER A 348 2.40 3.35 17.29
N ALA A 349 1.24 2.70 17.17
CA ALA A 349 0.34 2.34 18.25
C ALA A 349 -0.03 3.52 19.17
N ARG A 350 -0.29 4.70 18.61
CA ARG A 350 -0.76 5.87 19.36
C ARG A 350 -2.14 5.60 19.96
N PRO A 351 -2.49 6.18 21.11
CA PRO A 351 -3.89 6.13 21.55
C PRO A 351 -4.79 6.81 20.52
N PHE A 352 -5.90 6.17 20.15
CA PHE A 352 -6.91 6.79 19.32
C PHE A 352 -7.48 8.03 20.03
N PRO A 353 -7.48 9.22 19.42
CA PRO A 353 -7.82 10.43 20.16
C PRO A 353 -9.27 10.42 20.67
N SER A 354 -9.42 10.46 22.00
CA SER A 354 -10.72 10.45 22.69
C SER A 354 -11.12 11.83 23.22
N THR A 355 -10.22 12.81 23.20
CA THR A 355 -10.43 14.14 23.80
C THR A 355 -11.35 15.03 22.95
N THR A 356 -12.05 15.95 23.62
CA THR A 356 -12.91 16.97 23.01
C THR A 356 -12.22 18.34 23.11
N PRO A 357 -12.14 19.13 22.03
CA PRO A 357 -12.65 18.85 20.70
C PRO A 357 -11.79 17.81 19.96
N LYS A 358 -12.46 16.81 19.37
CA LYS A 358 -11.80 15.80 18.53
C LYS A 358 -11.08 16.48 17.35
N ALA A 359 -9.98 15.91 16.87
CA ALA A 359 -9.41 16.35 15.59
C ALA A 359 -10.42 16.10 14.44
N GLN A 360 -10.33 16.84 13.34
CA GLN A 360 -11.28 16.71 12.23
C GLN A 360 -11.28 15.29 11.65
N TRP A 361 -10.11 14.71 11.42
CA TRP A 361 -9.99 13.35 10.90
C TRP A 361 -10.65 12.29 11.80
N VAL A 362 -10.60 12.48 13.11
CA VAL A 362 -11.26 11.58 14.07
C VAL A 362 -12.78 11.65 13.89
N ARG A 363 -13.33 12.87 13.76
CA ARG A 363 -14.76 13.05 13.50
C ARG A 363 -15.16 12.39 12.17
N ASP A 364 -14.36 12.57 11.12
CA ASP A 364 -14.65 12.03 9.79
C ASP A 364 -14.71 10.49 9.81
N LEU A 365 -13.92 9.84 10.68
CA LEU A 365 -13.92 8.38 10.85
C LEU A 365 -15.00 7.87 11.81
N THR A 366 -15.36 8.63 12.86
CA THR A 366 -16.26 8.16 13.92
C THR A 366 -17.68 8.68 13.84
N THR A 367 -17.99 9.58 12.91
CA THR A 367 -19.30 10.25 12.86
C THR A 367 -19.88 10.17 11.46
N TYR A 368 -21.11 9.68 11.36
CA TYR A 368 -21.84 9.71 10.09
C TYR A 368 -22.17 11.15 9.67
N PRO A 369 -22.20 11.45 8.36
CA PRO A 369 -22.68 12.74 7.87
C PRO A 369 -24.08 13.05 8.39
N LYS A 370 -24.38 14.34 8.58
CA LYS A 370 -25.69 14.79 9.11
C LYS A 370 -26.85 14.21 8.29
N GLY A 371 -27.79 13.57 8.98
CA GLY A 371 -28.96 12.92 8.36
C GLY A 371 -28.74 11.48 7.91
N VAL A 372 -27.50 10.97 7.94
CA VAL A 372 -27.18 9.57 7.65
C VAL A 372 -27.25 8.77 8.95
N LYS A 373 -28.23 7.87 9.04
CA LYS A 373 -28.30 6.88 10.14
C LYS A 373 -27.44 5.67 9.81
N ALA A 374 -26.79 5.10 10.84
CA ALA A 374 -26.11 3.82 10.75
C ALA A 374 -27.02 2.76 10.11
N SER A 375 -26.43 1.90 9.29
CA SER A 375 -27.11 0.71 8.80
C SER A 375 -26.97 -0.40 9.83
N SER A 376 -27.91 -1.35 9.82
CA SER A 376 -27.73 -2.59 10.58
C SER A 376 -26.43 -3.29 10.18
N PRO A 377 -25.76 -3.99 11.12
CA PRO A 377 -24.62 -4.84 10.81
C PRO A 377 -24.96 -5.82 9.68
N ILE A 378 -23.98 -6.06 8.80
CA ILE A 378 -24.11 -7.07 7.76
C ILE A 378 -23.85 -8.43 8.40
N ASP A 379 -24.70 -9.41 8.10
CA ASP A 379 -24.41 -10.80 8.38
C ASP A 379 -23.31 -11.29 7.44
N VAL A 380 -22.07 -11.34 7.93
CA VAL A 380 -20.94 -11.75 7.11
C VAL A 380 -20.99 -13.22 6.73
N THR A 381 -21.83 -14.04 7.36
CA THR A 381 -21.97 -15.47 7.03
C THR A 381 -22.71 -15.68 5.71
N THR A 382 -23.55 -14.72 5.33
CA THR A 382 -24.31 -14.75 4.06
C THR A 382 -23.56 -14.12 2.89
N LEU A 383 -22.38 -13.53 3.14
CA LEU A 383 -21.60 -12.87 2.09
C LEU A 383 -20.92 -13.89 1.17
N ASP A 384 -20.93 -13.55 -0.11
CA ASP A 384 -20.10 -14.17 -1.12
C ASP A 384 -18.62 -13.89 -0.81
N VAL A 385 -17.88 -14.96 -0.56
CA VAL A 385 -16.46 -14.90 -0.26
C VAL A 385 -15.71 -14.81 -1.58
N ALA A 386 -14.99 -13.71 -1.78
CA ALA A 386 -13.97 -13.64 -2.81
C ALA A 386 -12.84 -14.59 -2.40
N THR A 387 -12.43 -15.48 -3.30
CA THR A 387 -11.31 -16.39 -3.05
C THR A 387 -10.02 -15.72 -3.52
N PRO A 388 -9.07 -15.42 -2.63
CA PRO A 388 -7.73 -14.99 -3.03
C PRO A 388 -7.09 -16.01 -3.99
N GLU A 389 -6.37 -15.54 -5.00
CA GLU A 389 -5.72 -16.40 -5.99
C GLU A 389 -4.51 -17.08 -5.35
N GLU A 390 -4.52 -18.41 -5.29
CA GLU A 390 -3.37 -19.16 -4.82
C GLU A 390 -2.23 -19.14 -5.84
N LEU A 391 -1.02 -18.94 -5.33
CA LEU A 391 0.19 -18.94 -6.11
C LEU A 391 0.76 -20.36 -6.21
N PRO A 392 1.31 -20.75 -7.37
CA PRO A 392 2.03 -22.00 -7.49
C PRO A 392 3.33 -22.03 -6.66
N GLN A 393 3.92 -20.85 -6.41
CA GLN A 393 5.09 -20.67 -5.54
C GLN A 393 5.23 -19.20 -5.13
N VAL A 394 5.87 -18.95 -3.99
CA VAL A 394 6.16 -17.60 -3.49
C VAL A 394 7.59 -17.15 -3.80
N TRP A 395 8.55 -18.07 -3.72
CA TRP A 395 9.97 -17.79 -3.81
C TRP A 395 10.65 -18.57 -4.93
N GLU A 396 11.64 -17.94 -5.56
CA GLU A 396 12.52 -18.55 -6.56
C GLU A 396 13.98 -18.15 -6.24
N ARG A 397 14.94 -18.95 -6.70
CA ARG A 397 16.32 -18.50 -6.80
C ARG A 397 16.43 -17.31 -7.75
N VAL A 398 17.53 -16.55 -7.66
CA VAL A 398 17.74 -15.38 -8.54
C VAL A 398 17.68 -15.74 -10.03
N ASP A 399 18.09 -16.95 -10.41
CA ASP A 399 18.04 -17.48 -11.77
C ASP A 399 16.65 -17.98 -12.21
N GLY A 400 15.66 -17.97 -11.31
CA GLY A 400 14.30 -18.46 -11.56
C GLY A 400 14.09 -19.94 -11.30
N SER A 401 15.11 -20.69 -10.89
CA SER A 401 14.92 -22.07 -10.45
C SER A 401 14.12 -22.12 -9.13
N PRO A 402 13.34 -23.19 -8.89
CA PRO A 402 12.63 -23.35 -7.62
C PRO A 402 13.58 -23.37 -6.42
N VAL A 403 13.15 -22.81 -5.29
CA VAL A 403 13.86 -22.99 -4.02
C VAL A 403 13.59 -24.43 -3.53
N PRO A 404 14.62 -25.27 -3.30
CA PRO A 404 14.40 -26.63 -2.81
C PRO A 404 13.70 -26.65 -1.45
N HIS A 405 12.83 -27.64 -1.23
CA HIS A 405 12.29 -27.90 0.10
C HIS A 405 13.43 -28.17 1.09
N GLY A 406 13.36 -27.61 2.29
CA GLY A 406 14.42 -27.74 3.29
C GLY A 406 15.44 -26.61 3.31
N ASP A 407 15.46 -25.74 2.30
CA ASP A 407 16.38 -24.62 2.23
C ASP A 407 16.18 -23.65 3.41
N PRO A 408 17.26 -23.22 4.08
CA PRO A 408 17.17 -22.27 5.17
C PRO A 408 16.68 -20.90 4.66
N ILE A 409 15.94 -20.18 5.51
CA ILE A 409 15.59 -18.79 5.25
C ILE A 409 16.88 -17.98 5.06
N CYS A 410 17.00 -17.33 3.89
CA CYS A 410 18.09 -16.41 3.60
C CYS A 410 17.99 -15.18 4.50
N ARG A 411 19.12 -14.49 4.72
CA ARG A 411 19.06 -13.22 5.44
C ARG A 411 18.20 -12.23 4.67
N TYR A 412 17.61 -11.26 5.38
CA TYR A 412 16.72 -10.27 4.78
C TYR A 412 17.37 -9.51 3.61
N ASP A 413 18.66 -9.17 3.72
CA ASP A 413 19.46 -8.51 2.69
C ASP A 413 19.82 -9.40 1.49
N GLU A 414 19.60 -10.71 1.58
CA GLU A 414 19.83 -11.69 0.52
C GLU A 414 18.54 -12.05 -0.25
N VAL A 415 17.40 -11.43 0.09
CA VAL A 415 16.10 -11.69 -0.53
C VAL A 415 15.59 -10.47 -1.28
N TYR A 416 15.43 -10.60 -2.60
CA TYR A 416 14.82 -9.55 -3.39
C TYR A 416 13.29 -9.60 -3.33
N GLN A 417 12.70 -8.60 -2.69
CA GLN A 417 11.24 -8.45 -2.59
C GLN A 417 10.70 -7.36 -3.52
N GLY A 418 11.57 -6.48 -4.03
CA GLY A 418 11.18 -5.47 -5.00
C GLY A 418 10.72 -4.12 -4.45
N PHE A 419 11.08 -3.79 -3.21
CA PHE A 419 10.69 -2.55 -2.54
C PHE A 419 11.90 -1.77 -2.06
#